data_AF-A0A4Q4ZSK0-F1
#
_entry.id   AF-A0A4Q4ZSK0-F1
#
_cell.length_a   1.000
_cell.length_b   1.000
_cell.length_c   1.000
_cell.angle_alpha   90.00
_cell.angle_beta   90.00
_cell.angle_gamma   90.00
#
_symmetry.space_group_name_H-M   'P 1'
#
loop_
_entity.id
_entity.type
_entity.pdbx_description
1 polymer ?
#
loop_
_entity_poly.entity_id
_entity_poly.type
_entity_poly.pdbx_seq_one_letter_code
_entity_poly.pdbx_strand_id
1 'polypeptide(L)'
;MLLGATVASPCPPSVAAFNPSLVFTEPPLTPFVTPAMHSMQLYRNPFLNASNGALVEGSFRSQRSLPDRCIDSFYFHFFPGHPAVLPKEHLLKMAKERTLEHLIAAMKWVGSLYIDVGPARASFFDEAVRLIYAPDVTKDGFLVQAMSIVLIGLDGSREQERAREILSDVERLAVEIGLYTRAYATVHGSGNPMLEESWRRTWWDLLIVDGMVAGVHRATNFLLYDIDADVALPCEERQYLSGNIPQPMYMEDFDDRIFSGEEREFSSFTYRIAAIKNLGRMMRLPNNGFPSDENIDRIESHLSNWRLHLPASKRNCLTEDGKLDEMMFQGHMIIHACSIMLHQPLSQLDTSPAREVTACAPHRAVQSGDNFNIHTRHIVTAACEVSKLVTYNVPITTHTHFFTCVLTMSSIVHLSKWALYFIADEDDLRQQIRLNIGALNKLSAVWKAAQKASGQVKEVAQAIYRTKKAQQQENPSYWIGFTQEQIISSMAADDGIMGEINTIL
;
A
#
# COMPACT_ATOMS: atom_id res chain seq x y z
N MET A 1 54.00 -13.41 -24.31
CA MET A 1 54.48 -14.54 -23.50
C MET A 1 53.27 -15.18 -22.85
N LEU A 2 52.98 -16.42 -23.22
CA LEU A 2 51.87 -17.24 -22.75
C LEU A 2 52.30 -18.04 -21.52
N LEU A 3 51.59 -17.86 -20.40
CA LEU A 3 51.46 -18.76 -19.24
C LEU A 3 50.10 -18.34 -18.63
N GLY A 4 49.07 -19.16 -18.41
CA GLY A 4 48.97 -20.59 -18.20
C GLY A 4 48.03 -20.76 -16.99
N ALA A 5 46.71 -20.68 -17.21
CA ALA A 5 45.70 -20.88 -16.17
C ALA A 5 44.79 -22.05 -16.55
N THR A 6 44.90 -23.12 -15.77
CA THR A 6 44.12 -24.36 -15.87
C THR A 6 42.66 -24.12 -15.47
N VAL A 7 41.74 -24.51 -16.34
CA VAL A 7 40.30 -24.50 -16.11
C VAL A 7 39.93 -25.71 -15.24
N ALA A 8 39.35 -25.46 -14.07
CA ALA A 8 38.73 -26.49 -13.23
C ALA A 8 37.22 -26.54 -13.51
N SER A 9 36.72 -27.69 -13.98
CA SER A 9 35.29 -27.94 -14.20
C SER A 9 34.56 -28.19 -12.88
N PRO A 10 33.36 -27.62 -12.65
CA PRO A 10 32.56 -27.93 -11.46
C PRO A 10 31.87 -29.30 -11.60
N CYS A 11 31.97 -30.10 -10.55
CA CYS A 11 31.33 -31.41 -10.39
C CYS A 11 29.81 -31.23 -10.12
N PRO A 12 28.91 -32.06 -10.67
CA PRO A 12 27.48 -31.96 -10.40
C PRO A 12 27.13 -32.53 -9.00
N PRO A 13 26.07 -32.04 -8.34
CA PRO A 13 25.63 -32.57 -7.06
C PRO A 13 25.04 -33.99 -7.21
N SER A 14 25.55 -34.91 -6.40
CA SER A 14 25.08 -36.30 -6.28
C SER A 14 23.70 -36.35 -5.60
N VAL A 15 22.70 -36.87 -6.31
CA VAL A 15 21.37 -37.21 -5.79
C VAL A 15 21.50 -38.46 -4.92
N ALA A 16 21.08 -38.38 -3.65
CA ALA A 16 21.06 -39.54 -2.76
C ALA A 16 20.05 -40.59 -3.26
N ALA A 17 20.53 -41.81 -3.52
CA ALA A 17 19.72 -42.94 -3.96
C ALA A 17 18.86 -43.49 -2.81
N PHE A 18 17.57 -43.68 -3.08
CA PHE A 18 16.60 -44.33 -2.20
C PHE A 18 16.84 -45.85 -2.18
N ASN A 19 17.05 -46.44 -0.99
CA ASN A 19 17.30 -47.87 -0.84
C ASN A 19 16.08 -48.56 -0.21
N PRO A 20 15.31 -49.41 -0.93
CA PRO A 20 13.98 -49.86 -0.53
C PRO A 20 14.00 -51.10 0.39
N SER A 21 14.95 -51.23 1.32
CA SER A 21 15.10 -52.45 2.13
C SER A 21 15.49 -52.19 3.59
N LEU A 22 14.77 -51.29 4.24
CA LEU A 22 14.80 -51.14 5.71
C LEU A 22 13.39 -51.29 6.27
N VAL A 23 13.11 -52.49 6.80
CA VAL A 23 11.91 -52.79 7.57
C VAL A 23 12.13 -52.28 9.00
N PHE A 24 11.37 -51.27 9.43
CA PHE A 24 11.32 -50.84 10.83
C PHE A 24 10.28 -51.67 11.58
N THR A 25 10.71 -52.38 12.61
CA THR A 25 9.85 -53.12 13.56
C THR A 25 9.19 -52.15 14.55
N GLU A 26 7.86 -52.19 14.66
CA GLU A 26 7.05 -51.46 15.64
C GLU A 26 7.35 -51.90 17.09
N PRO A 27 7.53 -50.97 18.05
CA PRO A 27 7.52 -51.29 19.47
C PRO A 27 6.09 -51.20 20.06
N PRO A 28 5.78 -51.93 21.16
CA PRO A 28 4.43 -52.03 21.69
C PRO A 28 3.96 -50.74 22.39
N LEU A 29 2.66 -50.46 22.26
CA LEU A 29 1.96 -49.33 22.88
C LEU A 29 2.01 -49.39 24.41
N THR A 30 2.54 -48.35 25.04
CA THR A 30 2.48 -48.13 26.50
C THR A 30 1.21 -47.39 26.91
N PRO A 31 0.56 -47.72 28.05
CA PRO A 31 -0.67 -47.08 28.48
C PRO A 31 -0.44 -45.64 28.99
N PHE A 32 -1.42 -44.77 28.73
CA PHE A 32 -1.45 -43.37 29.14
C PHE A 32 -1.14 -43.18 30.64
N VAL A 33 -0.07 -42.45 30.93
CA VAL A 33 0.23 -41.92 32.26
C VAL A 33 -0.40 -40.52 32.37
N THR A 34 -1.22 -40.30 33.40
CA THR A 34 -1.80 -39.00 33.73
C THR A 34 -0.69 -37.99 34.09
N PRO A 35 -0.73 -36.74 33.60
CA PRO A 35 0.31 -35.76 33.93
C PRO A 35 0.19 -35.29 35.39
N ALA A 36 1.34 -35.17 36.05
CA ALA A 36 1.45 -34.63 37.39
C ALA A 36 0.95 -33.18 37.50
N MET A 37 0.37 -32.81 38.65
CA MET A 37 -0.36 -31.56 38.95
C MET A 37 0.44 -30.25 38.79
N HIS A 38 1.71 -30.28 38.37
CA HIS A 38 2.53 -29.08 38.20
C HIS A 38 2.37 -28.38 36.84
N SER A 39 1.66 -28.98 35.88
CA SER A 39 1.40 -28.37 34.55
C SER A 39 0.11 -27.55 34.46
N MET A 40 -0.73 -27.51 35.51
CA MET A 40 -2.01 -26.78 35.48
C MET A 40 -1.91 -25.27 35.72
N GLN A 41 -0.71 -24.69 35.86
CA GLN A 41 -0.58 -23.23 36.01
C GLN A 41 -0.75 -22.44 34.70
N LEU A 42 -0.73 -23.11 33.54
CA LEU A 42 -0.92 -22.46 32.24
C LEU A 42 -2.39 -22.11 31.92
N TYR A 43 -3.34 -22.60 32.73
CA TYR A 43 -4.78 -22.34 32.57
C TYR A 43 -5.38 -21.53 33.73
N ARG A 44 -4.57 -20.75 34.45
CA ARG A 44 -5.11 -19.84 35.46
C ARG A 44 -5.79 -18.66 34.76
N ASN A 45 -7.11 -18.68 34.74
CA ASN A 45 -7.91 -17.56 34.26
C ASN A 45 -7.66 -16.34 35.19
N PRO A 46 -7.02 -15.25 34.72
CA PRO A 46 -6.63 -14.13 35.58
C PRO A 46 -7.82 -13.35 36.14
N PHE A 47 -9.03 -13.67 35.67
CA PHE A 47 -10.28 -13.03 36.08
C PHE A 47 -11.02 -13.76 37.19
N LEU A 48 -10.47 -14.83 37.79
CA LEU A 48 -11.14 -15.58 38.86
C LEU A 48 -10.34 -15.54 40.17
N ASN A 49 -11.00 -15.14 41.25
CA ASN A 49 -10.40 -15.10 42.57
C ASN A 49 -10.21 -16.53 43.09
N ALA A 50 -8.97 -16.91 43.40
CA ALA A 50 -8.60 -18.30 43.67
C ALA A 50 -9.15 -18.87 44.99
N SER A 51 -9.66 -18.01 45.88
CA SER A 51 -10.27 -18.42 47.16
C SER A 51 -11.76 -18.72 47.04
N ASN A 52 -12.51 -17.96 46.24
CA ASN A 52 -13.98 -18.02 46.21
C ASN A 52 -14.60 -18.22 44.82
N GLY A 53 -13.80 -18.29 43.74
CA GLY A 53 -14.29 -18.50 42.37
C GLY A 53 -15.10 -17.34 41.78
N ALA A 54 -15.24 -16.23 42.50
CA ALA A 54 -15.88 -15.01 42.02
C ALA A 54 -15.00 -14.34 40.95
N LEU A 55 -15.63 -13.70 39.95
CA LEU A 55 -14.92 -12.84 39.01
C LEU A 55 -14.19 -11.75 39.79
N VAL A 56 -12.88 -11.63 39.58
CA VAL A 56 -12.11 -10.47 40.05
C VAL A 56 -12.71 -9.28 39.32
N GLU A 57 -13.38 -8.40 40.05
CA GLU A 57 -13.74 -7.07 39.57
C GLU A 57 -12.44 -6.43 39.09
N GLY A 58 -12.25 -6.43 37.78
CA GLY A 58 -11.04 -5.92 37.17
C GLY A 58 -10.87 -4.49 37.66
N SER A 59 -9.76 -4.23 38.37
CA SER A 59 -9.35 -2.88 38.74
C SER A 59 -9.69 -1.96 37.59
N PHE A 60 -10.61 -1.01 37.82
CA PHE A 60 -11.16 -0.12 36.81
C PHE A 60 -10.03 0.40 35.91
N ARG A 61 -9.81 -0.26 34.76
CA ARG A 61 -9.11 0.39 33.65
C ARG A 61 -10.05 1.53 33.33
N SER A 62 -9.68 2.75 33.74
CA SER A 62 -10.33 3.97 33.29
C SER A 62 -10.60 3.77 31.79
N GLN A 63 -11.87 3.61 31.43
CA GLN A 63 -12.22 3.39 30.04
C GLN A 63 -11.75 4.64 29.30
N ARG A 64 -10.72 4.49 28.45
CA ARG A 64 -10.20 5.60 27.65
C ARG A 64 -11.39 6.27 26.95
N SER A 65 -11.44 7.59 27.03
CA SER A 65 -12.54 8.34 26.43
C SER A 65 -12.65 8.04 24.93
N LEU A 66 -13.84 8.19 24.34
CA LEU A 66 -14.02 7.95 22.91
C LEU A 66 -13.05 8.79 22.05
N PRO A 67 -12.81 10.09 22.33
CA PRO A 67 -11.78 10.86 21.64
C PRO A 67 -10.37 10.29 21.76
N ASP A 68 -9.97 9.80 22.95
CA ASP A 68 -8.64 9.20 23.14
C ASP A 68 -8.48 7.91 22.34
N ARG A 69 -9.53 7.09 22.27
CA ARG A 69 -9.57 5.88 21.43
C ARG A 69 -9.44 6.21 19.95
N CYS A 70 -10.01 7.32 19.49
CA CYS A 70 -9.85 7.77 18.11
C CYS A 70 -8.39 8.18 17.83
N ILE A 71 -7.74 8.90 18.74
CA ILE A 71 -6.31 9.23 18.62
C ILE A 71 -5.44 7.98 18.63
N ASP A 72 -5.71 7.02 19.53
CA ASP A 72 -5.02 5.73 19.53
C ASP A 72 -5.14 5.02 18.18
N SER A 73 -6.35 5.02 17.63
CA SER A 73 -6.66 4.40 16.35
C SER A 73 -5.95 5.11 15.18
N PHE A 74 -5.90 6.44 15.19
CA PHE A 74 -5.11 7.22 14.22
C PHE A 74 -3.64 6.80 14.22
N TYR A 75 -2.99 6.72 15.39
CA TYR A 75 -1.57 6.35 15.47
C TYR A 75 -1.30 4.90 15.09
N PHE A 76 -2.27 4.01 15.31
CA PHE A 76 -2.12 2.60 14.97
C PHE A 76 -2.35 2.32 13.48
N HIS A 77 -3.38 2.94 12.87
CA HIS A 77 -3.79 2.61 11.50
C HIS A 77 -3.35 3.62 10.45
N PHE A 78 -3.40 4.92 10.74
CA PHE A 78 -3.18 5.97 9.74
C PHE A 78 -1.74 6.48 9.73
N PHE A 79 -1.20 6.77 10.93
CA PHE A 79 0.12 7.35 11.09
C PHE A 79 1.26 6.59 10.37
N PRO A 80 1.31 5.24 10.39
CA PRO A 80 2.38 4.52 9.69
C PRO A 80 2.41 4.80 8.19
N GLY A 81 1.24 5.04 7.58
CA GLY A 81 1.12 5.34 6.16
C GLY A 81 1.43 6.80 5.80
N HIS A 82 1.23 7.72 6.74
CA HIS A 82 1.38 9.17 6.58
C HIS A 82 2.06 9.80 7.80
N PRO A 83 3.36 9.50 8.05
CA PRO A 83 4.02 9.85 9.32
C PRO A 83 4.55 11.29 9.31
N ALA A 84 3.67 12.25 8.99
CA ALA A 84 4.00 13.68 8.94
C ALA A 84 3.98 14.35 10.33
N VAL A 85 2.99 14.02 11.16
CA VAL A 85 2.81 14.60 12.50
C VAL A 85 3.87 14.09 13.49
N LEU A 86 4.05 14.79 14.61
CA LEU A 86 4.93 14.36 15.69
C LEU A 86 4.54 12.97 16.24
N PRO A 87 5.50 12.18 16.78
CA PRO A 87 5.17 10.99 17.54
C PRO A 87 4.25 11.32 18.72
N LYS A 88 3.34 10.40 19.03
CA LYS A 88 2.20 10.63 19.93
C LYS A 88 2.52 11.36 21.23
N GLU A 89 3.52 10.88 21.97
CA GLU A 89 3.86 11.45 23.28
C GLU A 89 4.35 12.90 23.15
N HIS A 90 5.10 13.19 22.09
CA HIS A 90 5.62 14.52 21.80
C HIS A 90 4.52 15.46 21.33
N LEU A 91 3.59 14.99 20.49
CA LEU A 91 2.43 15.78 20.08
C LEU A 91 1.54 16.13 21.28
N LEU A 92 1.21 15.15 22.12
CA LEU A 92 0.35 15.37 23.30
C LEU A 92 0.99 16.28 24.34
N LYS A 93 2.32 16.24 24.48
CA LYS A 93 3.05 17.21 25.31
C LYS A 93 2.94 18.61 24.71
N MET A 94 3.19 18.76 23.41
CA MET A 94 3.13 20.04 22.72
C MET A 94 1.72 20.66 22.71
N ALA A 95 0.68 19.83 22.60
CA ALA A 95 -0.71 20.27 22.64
C ALA A 95 -1.14 20.88 24.00
N LYS A 96 -0.34 20.71 25.07
CA LYS A 96 -0.56 21.40 26.35
C LYS A 96 0.01 22.82 26.36
N GLU A 97 0.94 23.10 25.45
CA GLU A 97 1.71 24.35 25.38
C GLU A 97 1.27 25.23 24.20
N ARG A 98 0.67 24.63 23.16
CA ARG A 98 0.25 25.30 21.92
C ARG A 98 -1.20 24.94 21.55
N THR A 99 -1.87 25.85 20.86
CA THR A 99 -3.22 25.64 20.33
C THR A 99 -3.19 24.73 19.10
N LEU A 100 -3.31 23.42 19.30
CA LEU A 100 -3.28 22.39 18.24
C LEU A 100 -4.66 21.76 17.99
N GLU A 101 -5.75 22.45 18.34
CA GLU A 101 -7.11 21.90 18.27
C GLU A 101 -7.49 21.42 16.88
N HIS A 102 -7.14 22.17 15.83
CA HIS A 102 -7.40 21.82 14.43
C HIS A 102 -6.76 20.49 14.03
N LEU A 103 -5.49 20.29 14.38
CA LEU A 103 -4.76 19.05 14.10
C LEU A 103 -5.34 17.88 14.89
N ILE A 104 -5.61 18.07 16.18
CA ILE A 104 -6.18 17.03 17.04
C ILE A 104 -7.59 16.64 16.56
N ALA A 105 -8.39 17.58 16.06
CA ALA A 105 -9.71 17.31 15.49
C ALA A 105 -9.61 16.48 14.20
N ALA A 106 -8.70 16.82 13.28
CA ALA A 106 -8.44 16.05 12.07
C ALA A 106 -8.03 14.60 12.40
N MET A 107 -7.12 14.42 13.36
CA MET A 107 -6.68 13.10 13.83
C MET A 107 -7.81 12.29 14.47
N LYS A 108 -8.66 12.92 15.30
CA LYS A 108 -9.84 12.25 15.90
C LYS A 108 -10.81 11.78 14.83
N TRP A 109 -11.10 12.63 13.85
CA TRP A 109 -12.01 12.28 12.78
C TRP A 109 -11.50 11.09 11.97
N VAL A 110 -10.27 11.15 11.45
CA VAL A 110 -9.70 10.04 10.67
C VAL A 110 -9.54 8.78 11.52
N GLY A 111 -9.10 8.89 12.76
CA GLY A 111 -9.04 7.77 13.69
C GLY A 111 -10.40 7.11 13.93
N SER A 112 -11.50 7.88 13.89
CA SER A 112 -12.86 7.36 14.04
C SER A 112 -13.36 6.55 12.81
N LEU A 113 -12.64 6.55 11.69
CA LEU A 113 -12.96 5.73 10.52
C LEU A 113 -12.63 4.24 10.75
N TYR A 114 -11.69 3.94 11.63
CA TYR A 114 -11.18 2.58 11.87
C TYR A 114 -11.87 1.85 13.03
N ILE A 115 -12.69 2.55 13.80
CA ILE A 115 -13.41 2.00 14.95
C ILE A 115 -14.89 2.38 14.90
N ASP A 116 -15.73 1.58 15.56
CA ASP A 116 -17.13 1.93 15.71
C ASP A 116 -17.29 3.03 16.78
N VAL A 117 -17.76 4.19 16.32
CA VAL A 117 -18.07 5.37 17.15
C VAL A 117 -19.52 5.83 16.98
N GLY A 118 -20.33 5.08 16.23
CA GLY A 118 -21.71 5.44 15.89
C GLY A 118 -21.85 6.87 15.33
N PRO A 119 -22.83 7.65 15.81
CA PRO A 119 -23.13 9.00 15.27
C PRO A 119 -22.05 10.04 15.58
N ALA A 120 -21.17 9.80 16.56
CA ALA A 120 -20.11 10.76 16.93
C ALA A 120 -19.13 11.06 15.79
N ARG A 121 -19.00 10.15 14.80
CA ARG A 121 -18.16 10.33 13.62
C ARG A 121 -18.50 11.61 12.84
N ALA A 122 -19.79 11.91 12.69
CA ALA A 122 -20.23 13.09 11.98
C ALA A 122 -19.81 14.37 12.74
N SER A 123 -19.96 14.38 14.06
CA SER A 123 -19.51 15.50 14.88
C SER A 123 -18.00 15.71 14.83
N PHE A 124 -17.20 14.64 14.82
CA PHE A 124 -15.75 14.76 14.62
C PHE A 124 -15.40 15.33 13.25
N PHE A 125 -16.13 14.94 12.21
CA PHE A 125 -15.94 15.45 10.86
C PHE A 125 -16.24 16.95 10.77
N ASP A 126 -17.43 17.35 11.23
CA ASP A 126 -17.88 18.74 11.20
C ASP A 126 -16.90 19.64 11.94
N GLU A 127 -16.41 19.19 13.09
CA GLU A 127 -15.43 19.92 13.89
C GLU A 127 -14.06 20.02 13.19
N ALA A 128 -13.56 18.92 12.60
CA ALA A 128 -12.30 18.94 11.86
C ALA A 128 -12.34 19.92 10.68
N VAL A 129 -13.41 19.89 9.88
CA VAL A 129 -13.59 20.80 8.74
C VAL A 129 -13.73 22.25 9.20
N ARG A 130 -14.51 22.49 10.26
CA ARG A 130 -14.69 23.84 10.83
C ARG A 130 -13.36 24.45 11.27
N LEU A 131 -12.51 23.66 11.93
CA LEU A 131 -11.26 24.14 12.51
C LEU A 131 -10.16 24.38 11.48
N ILE A 132 -10.05 23.57 10.41
CA ILE A 132 -9.05 23.82 9.35
C ILE A 132 -9.35 25.08 8.53
N TYR A 133 -10.58 25.58 8.56
CA TYR A 133 -11.01 26.82 7.90
C TYR A 133 -11.40 27.93 8.89
N ALA A 134 -11.05 27.80 10.18
CA ALA A 134 -11.38 28.82 11.17
C ALA A 134 -10.68 30.16 10.83
N PRO A 135 -11.34 31.33 10.94
CA PRO A 135 -10.76 32.61 10.53
C PRO A 135 -9.48 33.00 11.27
N ASP A 136 -9.32 32.52 12.50
CA ASP A 136 -8.22 32.79 13.42
C ASP A 136 -7.19 31.64 13.47
N VAL A 137 -7.35 30.60 12.64
CA VAL A 137 -6.38 29.50 12.60
C VAL A 137 -5.01 30.02 12.14
N THR A 138 -3.97 29.62 12.85
CA THR A 138 -2.60 29.99 12.47
C THR A 138 -2.21 29.26 11.19
N LYS A 139 -1.78 30.02 10.18
CA LYS A 139 -1.26 29.48 8.92
C LYS A 139 0.17 28.97 9.10
N ASP A 140 0.31 27.72 9.51
CA ASP A 140 1.60 27.08 9.74
C ASP A 140 1.62 25.62 9.27
N GLY A 141 2.71 24.91 9.60
CA GLY A 141 2.87 23.49 9.26
C GLY A 141 1.86 22.57 9.94
N PHE A 142 1.31 22.92 11.11
CA PHE A 142 0.28 22.11 11.76
C PHE A 142 -1.05 22.20 11.03
N LEU A 143 -1.38 23.37 10.47
CA LEU A 143 -2.54 23.51 9.60
C LEU A 143 -2.37 22.67 8.33
N VAL A 144 -1.19 22.68 7.71
CA VAL A 144 -0.88 21.82 6.55
C VAL A 144 -1.08 20.35 6.89
N GLN A 145 -0.58 19.89 8.05
CA GLN A 145 -0.79 18.51 8.52
C GLN A 145 -2.27 18.19 8.71
N ALA A 146 -3.03 19.08 9.36
CA ALA A 146 -4.46 18.88 9.60
C ALA A 146 -5.26 18.79 8.30
N MET A 147 -5.02 19.71 7.36
CA MET A 147 -5.65 19.70 6.04
C MET A 147 -5.30 18.44 5.25
N SER A 148 -4.03 18.00 5.28
CA SER A 148 -3.59 16.77 4.62
C SER A 148 -4.29 15.54 5.18
N ILE A 149 -4.42 15.42 6.51
CA ILE A 149 -5.17 14.34 7.16
C ILE A 149 -6.65 14.36 6.72
N VAL A 150 -7.28 15.55 6.70
CA VAL A 150 -8.69 15.67 6.30
C VAL A 150 -8.88 15.28 4.83
N LEU A 151 -8.00 15.77 3.96
CA LEU A 151 -7.94 15.44 2.53
C LEU A 151 -7.92 13.92 2.30
N ILE A 152 -6.96 13.22 2.90
CA ILE A 152 -6.77 11.78 2.72
C ILE A 152 -8.00 11.01 3.22
N GLY A 153 -8.55 11.39 4.38
CA GLY A 153 -9.76 10.80 4.93
C GLY A 153 -10.98 10.98 4.02
N LEU A 154 -11.14 12.16 3.41
CA LEU A 154 -12.27 12.46 2.51
C LEU A 154 -12.16 11.69 1.20
N ASP A 155 -10.95 11.62 0.66
CA ASP A 155 -10.65 10.89 -0.57
C ASP A 155 -10.95 9.39 -0.41
N GLY A 156 -10.48 8.75 0.68
CA GLY A 156 -10.85 7.37 1.03
C GLY A 156 -12.34 7.16 1.34
N SER A 157 -13.02 8.22 1.79
CA SER A 157 -14.48 8.27 2.04
C SER A 157 -15.31 8.60 0.80
N ARG A 158 -14.70 8.71 -0.38
CA ARG A 158 -15.35 9.04 -1.67
C ARG A 158 -15.93 10.46 -1.80
N GLU A 159 -15.49 11.41 -0.99
CA GLU A 159 -15.86 12.83 -1.08
C GLU A 159 -14.87 13.59 -1.99
N GLN A 160 -14.75 13.14 -3.24
CA GLN A 160 -13.66 13.53 -4.15
C GLN A 160 -13.61 15.03 -4.49
N GLU A 161 -14.77 15.71 -4.56
CA GLU A 161 -14.81 17.14 -4.86
C GLU A 161 -14.23 17.96 -3.71
N ARG A 162 -14.70 17.70 -2.48
CA ARG A 162 -14.19 18.34 -1.27
C ARG A 162 -12.73 18.00 -1.01
N ALA A 163 -12.33 16.76 -1.27
CA ALA A 163 -10.92 16.37 -1.23
C ALA A 163 -10.08 17.24 -2.19
N ARG A 164 -10.51 17.40 -3.45
CA ARG A 164 -9.79 18.26 -4.43
C ARG A 164 -9.72 19.73 -4.02
N GLU A 165 -10.78 20.27 -3.42
CA GLU A 165 -10.78 21.63 -2.88
C GLU A 165 -9.74 21.80 -1.78
N ILE A 166 -9.73 20.89 -0.79
CA ILE A 166 -8.73 20.91 0.30
C ILE A 166 -7.31 20.71 -0.24
N LEU A 167 -7.11 19.84 -1.24
CA LEU A 167 -5.80 19.64 -1.89
C LEU A 167 -5.28 20.96 -2.48
N SER A 168 -6.09 21.64 -3.28
CA SER A 168 -5.74 22.94 -3.87
C SER A 168 -5.44 24.00 -2.80
N ASP A 169 -6.16 23.97 -1.68
CA ASP A 169 -5.94 24.92 -0.58
C ASP A 169 -4.67 24.61 0.22
N VAL A 170 -4.39 23.34 0.53
CA VAL A 170 -3.21 22.94 1.29
C VAL A 170 -1.93 23.08 0.47
N GLU A 171 -1.97 22.82 -0.84
CA GLU A 171 -0.86 23.08 -1.75
C GLU A 171 -0.49 24.56 -1.74
N ARG A 172 -1.50 25.43 -1.93
CA ARG A 172 -1.31 26.88 -1.89
C ARG A 172 -0.74 27.34 -0.55
N LEU A 173 -1.27 26.82 0.56
CA LEU A 173 -0.79 27.15 1.90
C LEU A 173 0.67 26.72 2.10
N ALA A 174 1.02 25.47 1.73
CA ALA A 174 2.38 24.94 1.87
C ALA A 174 3.40 25.78 1.09
N VAL A 175 3.02 26.27 -0.09
CA VAL A 175 3.85 27.19 -0.88
C VAL A 175 3.91 28.58 -0.26
N GLU A 176 2.78 29.14 0.18
CA GLU A 176 2.67 30.48 0.80
C GLU A 176 3.58 30.59 2.03
N ILE A 177 3.64 29.56 2.87
CA ILE A 177 4.47 29.55 4.08
C ILE A 177 5.93 29.13 3.81
N GLY A 178 6.28 28.74 2.58
CA GLY A 178 7.63 28.30 2.23
C GLY A 178 8.04 26.95 2.80
N LEU A 179 7.08 26.03 3.01
CA LEU A 179 7.32 24.71 3.60
C LEU A 179 8.31 23.85 2.79
N TYR A 180 8.42 24.12 1.49
CA TYR A 180 9.35 23.49 0.55
C TYR A 180 10.80 23.98 0.66
N THR A 181 11.08 24.90 1.59
CA THR A 181 12.42 25.47 1.75
C THR A 181 13.21 24.79 2.86
N ARG A 182 14.53 24.69 2.69
CA ARG A 182 15.47 24.17 3.69
C ARG A 182 15.37 24.91 5.02
N ALA A 183 15.19 26.22 4.97
CA ALA A 183 15.16 27.08 6.15
C ALA A 183 13.92 26.87 7.02
N TYR A 184 12.79 26.46 6.43
CA TYR A 184 11.51 26.36 7.13
C TYR A 184 11.62 25.47 8.38
N ALA A 185 12.21 24.28 8.23
CA ALA A 185 12.34 23.33 9.33
C ALA A 185 13.07 23.97 10.53
N THR A 186 14.24 24.57 10.30
CA THR A 186 15.05 25.19 11.36
C THR A 186 14.39 26.42 11.98
N VAL A 187 13.81 27.30 11.15
CA VAL A 187 13.15 28.54 11.62
C VAL A 187 11.93 28.21 12.49
N HIS A 188 11.12 27.23 12.08
CA HIS A 188 9.88 26.88 12.77
C HIS A 188 10.01 25.68 13.71
N GLY A 189 11.20 25.08 13.81
CA GLY A 189 11.49 23.94 14.69
C GLY A 189 11.79 24.31 16.14
N SER A 190 12.08 25.60 16.41
CA SER A 190 12.42 26.09 17.75
C SER A 190 13.56 25.32 18.45
N GLY A 191 14.53 24.82 17.66
CA GLY A 191 15.64 24.00 18.16
C GLY A 191 15.23 22.61 18.65
N ASN A 192 14.02 22.13 18.32
CA ASN A 192 13.55 20.78 18.60
C ASN A 192 13.76 19.90 17.34
N PRO A 193 14.75 18.98 17.33
CA PRO A 193 15.08 18.20 16.14
C PRO A 193 13.93 17.36 15.59
N MET A 194 13.01 16.95 16.46
CA MET A 194 11.87 16.12 16.07
C MET A 194 10.74 16.94 15.46
N LEU A 195 10.58 18.19 15.88
CA LEU A 195 9.67 19.12 15.21
C LEU A 195 10.23 19.51 13.83
N GLU A 196 11.54 19.76 13.74
CA GLU A 196 12.22 19.98 12.45
C GLU A 196 12.05 18.80 11.50
N GLU A 197 12.14 17.56 12.02
CA GLU A 197 11.89 16.34 11.25
C GLU A 197 10.43 16.22 10.80
N SER A 198 9.47 16.55 11.68
CA SER A 198 8.05 16.60 11.33
C SER A 198 7.77 17.57 10.19
N TRP A 199 8.45 18.72 10.13
CA TRP A 199 8.34 19.68 9.02
C TRP A 199 8.84 19.13 7.70
N ARG A 200 10.01 18.47 7.70
CA ARG A 200 10.53 17.79 6.50
C ARG A 200 9.54 16.74 5.99
N ARG A 201 9.02 15.91 6.90
CA ARG A 201 8.04 14.86 6.59
C ARG A 201 6.73 15.45 6.07
N THR A 202 6.28 16.58 6.59
CA THR A 202 5.05 17.25 6.14
C THR A 202 5.13 17.66 4.67
N TRP A 203 6.25 18.26 4.24
CA TRP A 203 6.45 18.58 2.83
C TRP A 203 6.43 17.33 1.95
N TRP A 204 7.27 16.34 2.29
CA TRP A 204 7.46 15.17 1.46
C TRP A 204 6.22 14.27 1.40
N ASP A 205 5.48 14.14 2.51
CA ASP A 205 4.23 13.39 2.55
C ASP A 205 3.15 14.09 1.71
N LEU A 206 3.05 15.42 1.78
CA LEU A 206 2.12 16.19 0.94
C LEU A 206 2.46 16.05 -0.56
N LEU A 207 3.74 16.08 -0.94
CA LEU A 207 4.19 15.80 -2.31
C LEU A 207 3.74 14.41 -2.77
N ILE A 208 3.84 13.40 -1.89
CA ILE A 208 3.41 12.03 -2.20
C ILE A 208 1.89 11.96 -2.38
N VAL A 209 1.12 12.65 -1.52
CA VAL A 209 -0.34 12.72 -1.60
C VAL A 209 -0.80 13.39 -2.90
N ASP A 210 -0.24 14.55 -3.27
CA ASP A 210 -0.54 15.23 -4.54
C ASP A 210 -0.23 14.29 -5.72
N GLY A 211 0.96 13.68 -5.74
CA GLY A 211 1.34 12.74 -6.80
C GLY A 211 0.40 11.53 -6.93
N MET A 212 -0.08 10.98 -5.82
CA MET A 212 -1.03 9.86 -5.82
C MET A 212 -2.42 10.27 -6.31
N VAL A 213 -2.92 11.43 -5.90
CA VAL A 213 -4.20 11.97 -6.40
C VAL A 213 -4.09 12.33 -7.89
N ALA A 214 -3.01 12.97 -8.30
CA ALA A 214 -2.79 13.39 -9.68
C ALA A 214 -2.60 12.18 -10.61
N GLY A 215 -1.71 11.28 -10.26
CA GLY A 215 -1.36 10.13 -11.09
C GLY A 215 -2.41 9.03 -11.04
N VAL A 216 -2.61 8.44 -9.85
CA VAL A 216 -3.43 7.24 -9.70
C VAL A 216 -4.92 7.54 -9.86
N HIS A 217 -5.41 8.67 -9.33
CA HIS A 217 -6.83 9.04 -9.50
C HIS A 217 -7.09 9.77 -10.82
N ARG A 218 -6.03 10.25 -11.49
CA ARG A 218 -6.11 11.04 -12.73
C ARG A 218 -6.97 12.29 -12.54
N ALA A 219 -6.87 12.91 -11.37
CA ALA A 219 -7.77 13.97 -10.91
C ALA A 219 -7.16 15.38 -10.97
N THR A 220 -5.84 15.49 -10.91
CA THR A 220 -5.08 16.76 -10.91
C THR A 220 -3.79 16.61 -11.73
N ASN A 221 -2.94 17.65 -11.76
CA ASN A 221 -1.76 17.72 -12.61
C ASN A 221 -0.43 17.55 -11.86
N PHE A 222 -0.44 17.16 -10.57
CA PHE A 222 0.75 17.02 -9.71
C PHE A 222 1.51 18.35 -9.59
N LEU A 223 0.89 19.34 -8.94
CA LEU A 223 1.38 20.73 -8.93
C LEU A 223 2.69 20.87 -8.17
N LEU A 224 2.82 20.18 -7.04
CA LEU A 224 4.00 20.29 -6.17
C LEU A 224 5.26 19.69 -6.78
N TYR A 225 5.12 18.83 -7.80
CA TYR A 225 6.27 18.22 -8.49
C TYR A 225 7.16 19.24 -9.21
N ASP A 226 6.57 20.32 -9.75
CA ASP A 226 7.31 21.34 -10.50
C ASP A 226 7.95 22.40 -9.59
N ILE A 227 7.80 22.27 -8.27
CA ILE A 227 8.44 23.15 -7.28
C ILE A 227 9.85 22.65 -7.00
N ASP A 228 10.83 23.52 -7.19
CA ASP A 228 12.22 23.26 -6.82
C ASP A 228 12.37 23.33 -5.29
N ALA A 229 12.27 22.18 -4.64
CA ALA A 229 12.28 22.05 -3.19
C ALA A 229 13.65 21.61 -2.68
N ASP A 230 14.24 22.36 -1.76
CA ASP A 230 15.53 22.06 -1.11
C ASP A 230 15.36 21.52 0.34
N VAL A 231 14.17 21.00 0.65
CA VAL A 231 13.86 20.32 1.91
C VAL A 231 14.75 19.10 2.09
N ALA A 232 15.34 18.97 3.28
CA ALA A 232 16.11 17.79 3.64
C ALA A 232 15.25 16.50 3.64
N LEU A 233 15.88 15.38 3.31
CA LEU A 233 15.26 14.06 3.27
C LEU A 233 14.92 13.57 4.69
N PRO A 234 13.76 12.91 4.89
CA PRO A 234 13.39 12.36 6.19
C PRO A 234 14.30 11.22 6.66
N CYS A 235 14.44 11.06 7.97
CA CYS A 235 15.18 9.96 8.58
C CYS A 235 14.34 8.67 8.64
N GLU A 236 14.92 7.57 9.17
CA GLU A 236 14.20 6.31 9.33
C GLU A 236 13.06 6.40 10.36
N GLU A 237 11.99 5.62 10.18
CA GLU A 237 10.86 5.61 11.13
C GLU A 237 11.30 5.31 12.57
N ARG A 238 12.24 4.38 12.76
CA ARG A 238 12.80 4.08 14.10
C ARG A 238 13.53 5.27 14.73
N GLN A 239 14.20 6.09 13.92
CA GLN A 239 14.92 7.28 14.37
C GLN A 239 13.91 8.36 14.75
N TYR A 240 12.90 8.57 13.91
CA TYR A 240 11.83 9.52 14.18
C TYR A 240 11.04 9.18 15.45
N LEU A 241 10.64 7.91 15.59
CA LEU A 241 9.87 7.44 16.75
C LEU A 241 10.67 7.46 18.06
N SER A 242 11.99 7.26 18.01
CA SER A 242 12.85 7.33 19.20
C SER A 242 13.32 8.74 19.54
N GLY A 243 13.13 9.71 18.65
CA GLY A 243 13.65 11.08 18.79
C GLY A 243 15.15 11.21 18.50
N ASN A 244 15.83 10.13 18.09
CA ASN A 244 17.25 10.14 17.72
C ASN A 244 17.41 10.58 16.26
N ILE A 245 17.15 11.86 16.00
CA ILE A 245 17.16 12.43 14.65
C ILE A 245 18.61 12.62 14.17
N PRO A 246 19.04 11.95 13.09
CA PRO A 246 20.38 12.12 12.54
C PRO A 246 20.52 13.46 11.82
N GLN A 247 21.76 13.81 11.48
CA GLN A 247 22.00 14.90 10.53
C GLN A 247 21.30 14.59 9.20
N PRO A 248 20.49 15.51 8.65
CA PRO A 248 19.76 15.28 7.41
C PRO A 248 20.69 15.11 6.20
N MET A 249 20.19 14.38 5.21
CA MET A 249 20.70 14.35 3.83
C MET A 249 19.77 15.12 2.92
N TYR A 250 20.20 15.39 1.70
CA TYR A 250 19.43 16.09 0.68
C TYR A 250 19.30 15.25 -0.59
N MET A 251 18.43 15.70 -1.49
CA MET A 251 18.19 15.01 -2.76
C MET A 251 19.45 14.95 -3.62
N GLU A 252 20.32 15.97 -3.54
CA GLU A 252 21.60 15.97 -4.24
C GLU A 252 22.51 14.83 -3.75
N ASP A 253 22.56 14.59 -2.43
CA ASP A 253 23.33 13.48 -1.86
C ASP A 253 22.82 12.12 -2.37
N PHE A 254 21.49 12.00 -2.55
CA PHE A 254 20.85 10.79 -3.05
C PHE A 254 21.16 10.55 -4.53
N ASP A 255 21.07 11.60 -5.35
CA ASP A 255 21.31 11.54 -6.79
C ASP A 255 22.80 11.28 -7.09
N ASP A 256 23.72 11.82 -6.28
CA ASP A 256 25.17 11.67 -6.45
C ASP A 256 25.77 10.45 -5.72
N ARG A 257 24.95 9.63 -5.05
CA ARG A 257 25.39 8.52 -4.16
C ARG A 257 26.45 7.59 -4.78
N ILE A 258 26.32 7.27 -6.07
CA ILE A 258 27.25 6.36 -6.78
C ILE A 258 28.65 6.99 -6.90
N PHE A 259 28.73 8.32 -6.94
CA PHE A 259 29.95 9.08 -7.17
C PHE A 259 30.53 9.68 -5.90
N SER A 260 29.70 9.93 -4.88
CA SER A 260 30.10 10.63 -3.66
C SER A 260 30.90 9.76 -2.68
N GLY A 261 30.82 8.43 -2.79
CA GLY A 261 31.41 7.50 -1.82
C GLY A 261 30.68 7.52 -0.47
N GLU A 262 29.47 8.07 -0.40
CA GLU A 262 28.64 8.08 0.80
C GLU A 262 28.23 6.65 1.19
N GLU A 263 28.69 6.21 2.36
CA GLU A 263 28.37 4.89 2.92
C GLU A 263 27.05 4.90 3.69
N ARG A 264 26.57 6.07 4.12
CA ARG A 264 25.32 6.19 4.87
C ARG A 264 24.13 5.80 4.00
N GLU A 265 23.37 4.83 4.50
CA GLU A 265 22.16 4.39 3.84
C GLU A 265 21.03 5.42 3.97
N PHE A 266 20.30 5.64 2.88
CA PHE A 266 19.11 6.48 2.86
C PHE A 266 17.90 5.76 3.49
N SER A 267 17.00 6.55 4.07
CA SER A 267 15.79 6.02 4.72
C SER A 267 14.81 5.41 3.72
N SER A 268 13.93 4.53 4.21
CA SER A 268 12.81 4.02 3.40
C SER A 268 11.92 5.13 2.86
N PHE A 269 11.74 6.21 3.63
CA PHE A 269 11.01 7.39 3.20
C PHE A 269 11.68 8.04 1.97
N THR A 270 13.00 8.11 1.93
CA THR A 270 13.75 8.60 0.75
C THR A 270 13.42 7.80 -0.51
N TYR A 271 13.39 6.46 -0.41
CA TYR A 271 13.02 5.63 -1.56
C TYR A 271 11.54 5.78 -1.96
N ARG A 272 10.63 6.03 -1.02
CA ARG A 272 9.22 6.42 -1.29
C ARG A 272 9.15 7.74 -2.06
N ILE A 273 9.95 8.74 -1.70
CA ILE A 273 10.06 10.02 -2.42
C ILE A 273 10.61 9.78 -3.83
N ALA A 274 11.67 9.00 -3.98
CA ALA A 274 12.25 8.69 -5.29
C ALA A 274 11.23 7.98 -6.21
N ALA A 275 10.39 7.10 -5.65
CA ALA A 275 9.31 6.44 -6.37
C ALA A 275 8.25 7.43 -6.87
N ILE A 276 7.77 8.37 -6.04
CA ILE A 276 6.78 9.36 -6.49
C ILE A 276 7.38 10.35 -7.51
N LYS A 277 8.66 10.70 -7.38
CA LYS A 277 9.34 11.52 -8.39
C LYS A 277 9.40 10.82 -9.75
N ASN A 278 9.57 9.49 -9.80
CA ASN A 278 9.47 8.73 -11.05
C ASN A 278 8.06 8.80 -11.68
N LEU A 279 7.01 8.74 -10.85
CA LEU A 279 5.64 8.96 -11.32
C LEU A 279 5.47 10.37 -11.91
N GLY A 280 6.02 11.39 -11.24
CA GLY A 280 6.01 12.77 -11.74
C GLY A 280 6.73 12.92 -13.09
N ARG A 281 7.93 12.31 -13.24
CA ARG A 281 8.66 12.26 -14.53
C ARG A 281 7.80 11.66 -15.65
N MET A 282 7.10 10.56 -15.37
CA MET A 282 6.19 9.92 -16.33
C MET A 282 5.03 10.84 -16.71
N MET A 283 4.45 11.55 -15.74
CA MET A 283 3.34 12.49 -15.97
C MET A 283 3.73 13.73 -16.78
N ARG A 284 5.03 14.01 -16.92
CA ARG A 284 5.56 15.12 -17.74
C ARG A 284 6.03 14.67 -19.13
N LEU A 285 5.77 13.42 -19.53
CA LEU A 285 6.00 13.00 -20.91
C LEU A 285 5.09 13.78 -21.87
N PRO A 286 5.56 14.14 -23.08
CA PRO A 286 4.78 14.89 -24.06
C PRO A 286 3.47 14.17 -24.42
N ASN A 287 2.37 14.92 -24.41
CA ASN A 287 1.01 14.39 -24.52
C ASN A 287 0.56 14.13 -25.98
N ASN A 288 1.43 13.55 -26.82
CA ASN A 288 1.20 13.37 -28.26
C ASN A 288 0.36 12.13 -28.61
N GLY A 289 -0.58 11.74 -27.74
CA GLY A 289 -1.49 10.61 -27.93
C GLY A 289 -0.91 9.25 -27.48
N PHE A 290 0.38 9.00 -27.71
CA PHE A 290 1.12 7.85 -27.18
C PHE A 290 2.56 8.26 -26.83
N PRO A 291 3.14 7.73 -25.73
CA PRO A 291 4.56 7.92 -25.46
C PRO A 291 5.39 7.34 -26.62
N SER A 292 6.37 8.07 -27.13
CA SER A 292 7.36 7.48 -28.03
C SER A 292 8.18 6.41 -27.30
N ASP A 293 8.71 5.42 -28.03
CA ASP A 293 9.54 4.36 -27.46
C ASP A 293 10.70 4.93 -26.61
N GLU A 294 11.37 5.98 -27.08
CA GLU A 294 12.42 6.69 -26.33
C GLU A 294 11.94 7.25 -24.98
N ASN A 295 10.72 7.80 -24.93
CA ASN A 295 10.16 8.32 -23.68
C ASN A 295 9.83 7.19 -22.70
N ILE A 296 9.38 6.04 -23.20
CA ILE A 296 9.09 4.85 -22.40
C ILE A 296 10.40 4.30 -21.82
N ASP A 297 11.40 4.10 -22.68
CA ASP A 297 12.71 3.58 -22.29
C ASP A 297 13.37 4.45 -21.21
N ARG A 298 13.19 5.77 -21.30
CA ARG A 298 13.68 6.72 -20.29
C ARG A 298 13.00 6.50 -18.94
N ILE A 299 11.68 6.37 -18.89
CA ILE A 299 10.96 6.12 -17.63
C ILE A 299 11.27 4.71 -17.09
N GLU A 300 11.29 3.69 -17.95
CA GLU A 300 11.67 2.33 -17.55
C GLU A 300 13.09 2.27 -16.99
N SER A 301 14.01 3.07 -17.51
CA SER A 301 15.37 3.22 -16.95
C SER A 301 15.32 3.78 -15.52
N HIS A 302 14.48 4.79 -15.25
CA HIS A 302 14.30 5.31 -13.88
C HIS A 302 13.65 4.28 -12.95
N LEU A 303 12.62 3.55 -13.40
CA LEU A 303 11.96 2.51 -12.60
C LEU A 303 12.89 1.32 -12.33
N SER A 304 13.76 0.97 -13.28
CA SER A 304 14.76 -0.08 -13.15
C SER A 304 15.89 0.34 -12.24
N ASN A 305 16.42 1.56 -12.40
CA ASN A 305 17.47 2.11 -11.54
C ASN A 305 17.01 2.18 -10.09
N TRP A 306 15.77 2.60 -9.83
CA TRP A 306 15.22 2.59 -8.47
C TRP A 306 15.31 1.19 -7.85
N ARG A 307 14.87 0.14 -8.56
CA ARG A 307 14.87 -1.25 -8.06
C ARG A 307 16.27 -1.83 -7.88
N LEU A 308 17.15 -1.63 -8.87
CA LEU A 308 18.48 -2.23 -8.91
C LEU A 308 19.43 -1.66 -7.84
N HIS A 309 19.24 -0.40 -7.46
CA HIS A 309 20.09 0.29 -6.49
C HIS A 309 19.54 0.29 -5.06
N LEU A 310 18.44 -0.45 -4.80
CA LEU A 310 17.98 -0.66 -3.43
C LEU A 310 19.04 -1.45 -2.64
N PRO A 311 19.45 -0.95 -1.45
CA PRO A 311 20.27 -1.71 -0.52
C PRO A 311 19.48 -2.94 -0.02
N ALA A 312 20.20 -3.97 0.43
CA ALA A 312 19.59 -5.26 0.77
C ALA A 312 18.44 -5.16 1.78
N SER A 313 18.61 -4.31 2.79
CA SER A 313 17.65 -3.88 3.83
C SER A 313 16.34 -3.29 3.29
N LYS A 314 16.33 -2.77 2.05
CA LYS A 314 15.19 -2.06 1.45
C LYS A 314 14.59 -2.79 0.25
N ARG A 315 15.09 -3.97 -0.11
CA ARG A 315 14.54 -4.76 -1.24
C ARG A 315 13.20 -5.42 -0.92
N ASN A 316 12.90 -5.59 0.36
CA ASN A 316 11.65 -6.17 0.85
C ASN A 316 10.87 -5.11 1.64
N CYS A 317 9.55 -5.25 1.72
CA CYS A 317 8.70 -4.40 2.57
C CYS A 317 8.71 -4.86 4.03
N LEU A 318 9.50 -5.87 4.38
CA LEU A 318 9.72 -6.31 5.76
C LEU A 318 11.12 -5.93 6.23
N THR A 319 11.20 -5.38 7.44
CA THR A 319 12.45 -5.16 8.16
C THR A 319 13.06 -6.48 8.61
N GLU A 320 14.32 -6.45 9.08
CA GLU A 320 15.03 -7.64 9.59
C GLU A 320 14.30 -8.32 10.76
N ASP A 321 13.55 -7.57 11.57
CA ASP A 321 12.72 -8.09 12.66
C ASP A 321 11.32 -8.55 12.20
N GLY A 322 11.08 -8.63 10.88
CA GLY A 322 9.84 -9.10 10.28
C GLY A 322 8.67 -8.13 10.42
N LYS A 323 8.91 -6.88 10.82
CA LYS A 323 7.89 -5.82 10.84
C LYS A 323 7.74 -5.23 9.44
N LEU A 324 6.55 -4.72 9.16
CA LEU A 324 6.32 -4.02 7.91
C LEU A 324 7.05 -2.67 7.91
N ASP A 325 7.80 -2.44 6.84
CA ASP A 325 8.28 -1.14 6.41
C ASP A 325 7.24 -0.52 5.47
N GLU A 326 6.32 0.24 6.05
CA GLU A 326 5.21 0.86 5.30
C GLU A 326 5.71 1.87 4.25
N MET A 327 6.87 2.50 4.47
CA MET A 327 7.45 3.42 3.49
C MET A 327 7.96 2.66 2.25
N MET A 328 8.64 1.53 2.44
CA MET A 328 9.02 0.66 1.33
C MET A 328 7.82 0.01 0.65
N PHE A 329 6.81 -0.42 1.42
CA PHE A 329 5.54 -0.91 0.86
C PHE A 329 4.94 0.09 -0.11
N GLN A 330 4.83 1.36 0.31
CA GLN A 330 4.34 2.42 -0.56
C GLN A 330 5.27 2.73 -1.73
N GLY A 331 6.59 2.68 -1.53
CA GLY A 331 7.57 2.84 -2.62
C GLY A 331 7.36 1.80 -3.74
N HIS A 332 7.26 0.52 -3.37
CA HIS A 332 6.95 -0.55 -4.33
C HIS A 332 5.58 -0.37 -4.98
N MET A 333 4.55 -0.07 -4.18
CA MET A 333 3.20 0.23 -4.67
C MET A 333 3.22 1.32 -5.75
N ILE A 334 3.93 2.43 -5.53
CA ILE A 334 4.05 3.55 -6.47
C ILE A 334 4.79 3.12 -7.74
N ILE A 335 5.89 2.37 -7.63
CA ILE A 335 6.67 1.89 -8.79
C ILE A 335 5.83 0.97 -9.68
N HIS A 336 5.06 0.06 -9.08
CA HIS A 336 4.18 -0.84 -9.85
C HIS A 336 3.02 -0.08 -10.48
N ALA A 337 2.40 0.86 -9.76
CA ALA A 337 1.38 1.75 -10.31
C ALA A 337 1.92 2.55 -11.51
N CYS A 338 3.11 3.13 -11.39
CA CYS A 338 3.77 3.88 -12.47
C CYS A 338 4.00 3.01 -13.71
N SER A 339 4.47 1.76 -13.54
CA SER A 339 4.67 0.83 -14.65
C SER A 339 3.36 0.44 -15.34
N ILE A 340 2.28 0.18 -14.58
CA ILE A 340 0.95 -0.04 -15.14
C ILE A 340 0.52 1.18 -15.97
N MET A 341 0.62 2.38 -15.41
CA MET A 341 0.18 3.61 -16.07
C MET A 341 0.98 3.93 -17.34
N LEU A 342 2.30 3.70 -17.33
CA LEU A 342 3.18 3.94 -18.47
C LEU A 342 2.83 3.03 -19.66
N HIS A 343 2.63 1.73 -19.39
CA HIS A 343 2.44 0.73 -20.44
C HIS A 343 0.98 0.51 -20.84
N GLN A 344 0.00 0.88 -19.99
CA GLN A 344 -1.42 0.62 -20.25
C GLN A 344 -1.91 1.16 -21.61
N PRO A 345 -1.60 2.41 -22.04
CA PRO A 345 -2.08 2.93 -23.33
C PRO A 345 -1.58 2.12 -24.54
N LEU A 346 -0.45 1.44 -24.41
CA LEU A 346 0.23 0.70 -25.47
C LEU A 346 0.01 -0.81 -25.37
N SER A 347 -0.61 -1.27 -24.30
CA SER A 347 -0.97 -2.68 -24.13
C SER A 347 -2.02 -3.08 -25.15
N GLN A 348 -2.01 -4.33 -25.59
CA GLN A 348 -3.06 -4.90 -26.45
C GLN A 348 -4.15 -5.61 -25.64
N LEU A 349 -4.22 -5.31 -24.33
CA LEU A 349 -5.15 -5.95 -23.41
C LEU A 349 -6.48 -5.22 -23.45
N ASP A 350 -7.55 -5.89 -23.87
CA ASP A 350 -8.88 -5.28 -23.93
C ASP A 350 -9.37 -4.94 -22.51
N THR A 351 -9.53 -3.65 -22.24
CA THR A 351 -10.03 -3.14 -20.97
C THR A 351 -11.55 -2.94 -20.96
N SER A 352 -12.22 -3.16 -22.09
CA SER A 352 -13.68 -3.04 -22.21
C SER A 352 -14.47 -3.91 -21.22
N PRO A 353 -14.05 -5.15 -20.87
CA PRO A 353 -14.77 -5.97 -19.90
C PRO A 353 -14.78 -5.35 -18.49
N ALA A 354 -13.75 -4.55 -18.17
CA ALA A 354 -13.61 -3.87 -16.89
C ALA A 354 -14.05 -2.40 -16.90
N ARG A 355 -14.75 -1.95 -17.96
CA ARG A 355 -15.18 -0.56 -18.15
C ARG A 355 -16.00 0.01 -16.99
N GLU A 356 -16.76 -0.84 -16.29
CA GLU A 356 -17.61 -0.41 -15.18
C GLU A 356 -16.82 -0.14 -13.89
N VAL A 357 -15.56 -0.60 -13.80
CA VAL A 357 -14.69 -0.34 -12.65
C VAL A 357 -14.15 1.09 -12.71
N THR A 358 -14.84 1.98 -12.00
CA THR A 358 -14.61 3.44 -11.98
C THR A 358 -14.49 4.01 -10.57
N ALA A 359 -14.32 3.13 -9.57
CA ALA A 359 -14.25 3.51 -8.16
C ALA A 359 -13.13 4.52 -7.88
N CYS A 360 -11.98 4.36 -8.53
CA CYS A 360 -10.76 5.11 -8.20
C CYS A 360 -10.34 6.09 -9.31
N ALA A 361 -10.57 5.74 -10.58
CA ALA A 361 -10.28 6.59 -11.74
C ALA A 361 -11.26 6.29 -12.89
N PRO A 362 -11.49 7.24 -13.81
CA PRO A 362 -12.27 6.99 -15.02
C PRO A 362 -11.62 5.94 -15.94
N HIS A 363 -12.46 5.15 -16.61
CA HIS A 363 -12.00 4.19 -17.63
C HIS A 363 -11.35 4.93 -18.82
N ARG A 364 -10.23 4.38 -19.33
CA ARG A 364 -9.61 4.79 -20.59
C ARG A 364 -9.58 3.59 -21.53
N ALA A 365 -10.15 3.76 -22.71
CA ALA A 365 -10.11 2.74 -23.75
C ALA A 365 -8.66 2.53 -24.21
N VAL A 366 -8.32 1.28 -24.48
CA VAL A 366 -7.02 0.85 -25.01
C VAL A 366 -7.27 0.17 -26.35
N GLN A 367 -6.35 0.32 -27.31
CA GLN A 367 -6.46 -0.38 -28.59
C GLN A 367 -6.12 -1.86 -28.39
N SER A 368 -7.13 -2.72 -28.46
CA SER A 368 -6.99 -4.18 -28.35
C SER A 368 -6.28 -4.75 -29.58
N GLY A 369 -5.51 -5.82 -29.39
CA GLY A 369 -4.85 -6.56 -30.48
C GLY A 369 -4.61 -8.02 -30.11
N ASP A 370 -4.44 -8.86 -31.12
CA ASP A 370 -4.41 -10.33 -30.93
C ASP A 370 -3.05 -10.86 -30.44
N ASN A 371 -1.99 -10.03 -30.45
CA ASN A 371 -0.63 -10.45 -30.11
C ASN A 371 -0.14 -9.76 -28.84
N PHE A 372 -0.05 -10.49 -27.71
CA PHE A 372 0.53 -9.95 -26.47
C PHE A 372 1.91 -9.32 -26.68
N ASN A 373 1.92 -7.99 -26.78
CA ASN A 373 3.14 -7.21 -26.96
C ASN A 373 3.89 -7.07 -25.63
N ILE A 374 5.07 -6.43 -25.70
CA ILE A 374 5.91 -6.20 -24.52
C ILE A 374 5.17 -5.38 -23.45
N HIS A 375 4.39 -4.37 -23.84
CA HIS A 375 3.62 -3.54 -22.90
C HIS A 375 2.57 -4.34 -22.14
N THR A 376 1.89 -5.28 -22.79
CA THR A 376 0.97 -6.20 -22.09
C THR A 376 1.70 -7.04 -21.05
N ARG A 377 2.93 -7.48 -21.33
CA ARG A 377 3.75 -8.22 -20.34
C ARG A 377 4.10 -7.33 -19.14
N HIS A 378 4.52 -6.08 -19.37
CA HIS A 378 4.84 -5.13 -18.29
C HIS A 378 3.64 -4.90 -17.36
N ILE A 379 2.45 -4.61 -17.91
CA ILE A 379 1.27 -4.35 -17.05
C ILE A 379 0.85 -5.59 -16.26
N VAL A 380 0.91 -6.80 -16.86
CA VAL A 380 0.55 -8.05 -16.18
C VAL A 380 1.55 -8.35 -15.06
N THR A 381 2.86 -8.21 -15.32
CA THR A 381 3.88 -8.39 -14.29
C THR A 381 3.69 -7.40 -13.15
N ALA A 382 3.51 -6.11 -13.45
CA ALA A 382 3.29 -5.10 -12.43
C ALA A 382 1.99 -5.35 -11.62
N ALA A 383 0.91 -5.80 -12.26
CA ALA A 383 -0.32 -6.17 -11.57
C ALA A 383 -0.13 -7.37 -10.63
N CYS A 384 0.65 -8.38 -11.04
CA CYS A 384 1.02 -9.49 -10.17
C CYS A 384 1.85 -9.03 -8.97
N GLU A 385 2.82 -8.13 -9.16
CA GLU A 385 3.61 -7.58 -8.03
C GLU A 385 2.74 -6.78 -7.05
N VAL A 386 1.75 -6.01 -7.54
CA VAL A 386 0.76 -5.36 -6.66
C VAL A 386 -0.03 -6.39 -5.85
N SER A 387 -0.48 -7.48 -6.48
CA SER A 387 -1.19 -8.55 -5.77
C SER A 387 -0.29 -9.26 -4.75
N LYS A 388 1.01 -9.41 -5.04
CA LYS A 388 1.98 -9.94 -4.06
C LYS A 388 2.10 -9.07 -2.81
N LEU A 389 1.96 -7.75 -2.93
CA LEU A 389 1.96 -6.85 -1.76
C LEU A 389 0.84 -7.21 -0.76
N VAL A 390 -0.28 -7.76 -1.21
CA VAL A 390 -1.38 -8.22 -0.33
C VAL A 390 -0.94 -9.39 0.56
N THR A 391 0.08 -10.14 0.16
CA THR A 391 0.50 -11.37 0.86
C THR A 391 1.36 -11.12 2.11
N TYR A 392 1.76 -9.87 2.37
CA TYR A 392 2.43 -9.53 3.63
C TYR A 392 1.48 -9.77 4.81
N ASN A 393 1.97 -10.48 5.83
CA ASN A 393 1.17 -10.90 6.98
C ASN A 393 0.96 -9.76 7.99
N VAL A 394 0.26 -8.73 7.55
CA VAL A 394 -0.16 -7.58 8.35
C VAL A 394 -1.64 -7.29 8.09
N PRO A 395 -2.37 -6.66 9.04
CA PRO A 395 -3.74 -6.26 8.78
C PRO A 395 -3.79 -5.28 7.62
N ILE A 396 -4.43 -5.66 6.50
CA ILE A 396 -4.50 -4.82 5.30
C ILE A 396 -5.10 -3.42 5.55
N THR A 397 -5.90 -3.29 6.62
CA THR A 397 -6.52 -2.03 7.05
C THR A 397 -5.53 -1.02 7.65
N THR A 398 -4.25 -1.36 7.82
CA THR A 398 -3.22 -0.41 8.27
C THR A 398 -2.47 0.26 7.12
N HIS A 399 -2.68 -0.18 5.87
CA HIS A 399 -2.09 0.49 4.72
C HIS A 399 -2.87 1.76 4.37
N THR A 400 -2.18 2.69 3.72
CA THR A 400 -2.79 3.90 3.15
C THR A 400 -3.97 3.57 2.22
N HIS A 401 -5.03 4.40 2.23
CA HIS A 401 -6.22 4.16 1.40
C HIS A 401 -5.89 4.16 -0.10
N PHE A 402 -4.82 4.84 -0.52
CA PHE A 402 -4.34 4.83 -1.91
C PHE A 402 -4.02 3.42 -2.41
N PHE A 403 -3.69 2.47 -1.52
CA PHE A 403 -3.51 1.08 -1.91
C PHE A 403 -4.79 0.47 -2.51
N THR A 404 -5.98 0.91 -2.08
CA THR A 404 -7.26 0.55 -2.71
C THR A 404 -7.25 0.84 -4.21
N CYS A 405 -6.72 1.98 -4.60
CA CYS A 405 -6.72 2.44 -5.98
C CYS A 405 -5.70 1.67 -6.82
N VAL A 406 -4.52 1.41 -6.27
CA VAL A 406 -3.49 0.57 -6.91
C VAL A 406 -3.95 -0.88 -7.04
N LEU A 407 -4.61 -1.42 -6.02
CA LEU A 407 -5.19 -2.75 -6.05
C LEU A 407 -6.34 -2.84 -7.08
N THR A 408 -7.13 -1.79 -7.23
CA THR A 408 -8.17 -1.71 -8.27
C THR A 408 -7.56 -1.69 -9.67
N MET A 409 -6.46 -0.96 -9.89
CA MET A 409 -5.72 -1.01 -11.16
C MET A 409 -5.20 -2.41 -11.48
N SER A 410 -4.60 -3.11 -10.49
CA SER A 410 -4.17 -4.50 -10.62
C SER A 410 -5.34 -5.42 -10.98
N SER A 411 -6.48 -5.29 -10.30
CA SER A 411 -7.70 -6.07 -10.59
C SER A 411 -8.22 -5.86 -12.01
N ILE A 412 -8.20 -4.62 -12.52
CA ILE A 412 -8.59 -4.34 -13.91
C ILE A 412 -7.71 -5.11 -14.89
N VAL A 413 -6.38 -5.09 -14.70
CA VAL A 413 -5.44 -5.85 -15.55
C VAL A 413 -5.71 -7.35 -15.49
N HIS A 414 -5.92 -7.91 -14.29
CA HIS A 414 -6.20 -9.33 -14.13
C HIS A 414 -7.53 -9.74 -14.77
N LEU A 415 -8.59 -8.94 -14.58
CA LEU A 415 -9.91 -9.18 -15.18
C LEU A 415 -9.85 -9.10 -16.70
N SER A 416 -9.17 -8.09 -17.24
CA SER A 416 -8.98 -7.94 -18.68
C SER A 416 -8.21 -9.12 -19.29
N LYS A 417 -7.18 -9.63 -18.60
CA LYS A 417 -6.50 -10.86 -19.00
C LYS A 417 -7.45 -12.06 -18.91
N TRP A 418 -8.26 -12.14 -17.86
CA TRP A 418 -9.16 -13.26 -17.64
C TRP A 418 -10.32 -13.32 -18.65
N ALA A 419 -10.72 -12.18 -19.21
CA ALA A 419 -11.75 -12.10 -20.24
C ALA A 419 -11.34 -12.73 -21.59
N LEU A 420 -10.06 -13.05 -21.78
CA LEU A 420 -9.58 -13.71 -23.00
C LEU A 420 -10.05 -15.16 -23.10
N TYR A 421 -10.23 -15.63 -24.33
CA TYR A 421 -10.79 -16.94 -24.63
C TYR A 421 -9.93 -18.10 -24.11
N PHE A 422 -8.61 -18.01 -24.28
CA PHE A 422 -7.67 -19.04 -23.84
C PHE A 422 -6.55 -18.43 -22.98
N ILE A 423 -6.26 -19.05 -21.84
CA ILE A 423 -5.23 -18.61 -20.89
C ILE A 423 -4.54 -19.87 -20.36
N ALA A 424 -3.22 -19.97 -20.53
CA ALA A 424 -2.46 -21.14 -20.09
C ALA A 424 -2.48 -21.32 -18.55
N ASP A 425 -2.37 -20.22 -17.79
CA ASP A 425 -2.31 -20.22 -16.33
C ASP A 425 -3.60 -19.62 -15.72
N GLU A 426 -4.76 -20.12 -16.16
CA GLU A 426 -6.06 -19.56 -15.74
C GLU A 426 -6.31 -19.69 -14.23
N ASP A 427 -5.92 -20.80 -13.61
CA ASP A 427 -6.12 -21.04 -12.17
C ASP A 427 -5.35 -20.04 -11.31
N ASP A 428 -4.07 -19.81 -11.60
CA ASP A 428 -3.25 -18.82 -10.91
C ASP A 428 -3.83 -17.41 -11.04
N LEU A 429 -4.28 -17.04 -12.24
CA LEU A 429 -4.93 -15.74 -12.48
C LEU A 429 -6.20 -15.58 -11.65
N ARG A 430 -7.02 -16.64 -11.54
CA ARG A 430 -8.22 -16.64 -10.70
C ARG A 430 -7.86 -16.48 -9.22
N GLN A 431 -6.78 -17.08 -8.75
CA GLN A 431 -6.29 -16.86 -7.37
C GLN A 431 -5.87 -15.40 -7.14
N GLN A 432 -5.19 -14.76 -8.11
CA GLN A 432 -4.86 -13.33 -8.01
C GLN A 432 -6.11 -12.44 -7.95
N ILE A 433 -7.13 -12.73 -8.76
CA ILE A 433 -8.42 -12.01 -8.72
C ILE A 433 -9.11 -12.19 -7.36
N ARG A 434 -9.16 -13.42 -6.84
CA ARG A 434 -9.72 -13.72 -5.52
C ARG A 434 -8.98 -13.00 -4.39
N LEU A 435 -7.65 -13.00 -4.44
CA LEU A 435 -6.80 -12.31 -3.48
C LEU A 435 -7.11 -10.81 -3.46
N ASN A 436 -7.18 -10.17 -4.62
CA ASN A 436 -7.49 -8.75 -4.73
C ASN A 436 -8.92 -8.43 -4.25
N ILE A 437 -9.92 -9.25 -4.59
CA ILE A 437 -11.30 -9.07 -4.10
C ILE A 437 -11.35 -9.21 -2.57
N GLY A 438 -10.70 -10.23 -2.01
CA GLY A 438 -10.63 -10.44 -0.57
C GLY A 438 -9.98 -9.25 0.17
N ALA A 439 -8.90 -8.72 -0.40
CA ALA A 439 -8.24 -7.53 0.08
C ALA A 439 -9.14 -6.28 0.04
N LEU A 440 -9.78 -5.99 -1.10
CA LEU A 440 -10.72 -4.87 -1.24
C LEU A 440 -11.91 -4.99 -0.27
N ASN A 441 -12.44 -6.20 -0.05
CA ASN A 441 -13.48 -6.46 0.94
C ASN A 441 -13.02 -6.12 2.36
N LYS A 442 -11.80 -6.51 2.75
CA LYS A 442 -11.27 -6.17 4.08
C LYS A 442 -11.04 -4.68 4.24
N LEU A 443 -10.52 -4.00 3.20
CA LEU A 443 -10.37 -2.54 3.19
C LEU A 443 -11.72 -1.80 3.25
N SER A 444 -12.80 -2.38 2.73
CA SER A 444 -14.13 -1.77 2.75
C SER A 444 -14.73 -1.59 4.14
N ALA A 445 -14.18 -2.25 5.15
CA ALA A 445 -14.55 -2.03 6.55
C ALA A 445 -14.22 -0.60 7.02
N VAL A 446 -13.27 0.06 6.36
CA VAL A 446 -12.81 1.42 6.70
C VAL A 446 -13.14 2.39 5.56
N TRP A 447 -12.84 2.01 4.32
CA TRP A 447 -12.85 2.91 3.18
C TRP A 447 -14.04 2.67 2.26
N LYS A 448 -14.90 3.67 2.09
CA LYS A 448 -16.01 3.63 1.12
C LYS A 448 -15.51 3.46 -0.32
N ALA A 449 -14.31 3.97 -0.62
CA ALA A 449 -13.67 3.75 -1.92
C ALA A 449 -13.45 2.25 -2.19
N ALA A 450 -12.98 1.50 -1.18
CA ALA A 450 -12.76 0.07 -1.28
C ALA A 450 -14.08 -0.71 -1.37
N GLN A 451 -15.13 -0.27 -0.67
CA GLN A 451 -16.47 -0.86 -0.79
C GLN A 451 -16.97 -0.81 -2.24
N LYS A 452 -16.90 0.36 -2.89
CA LYS A 452 -17.33 0.50 -4.28
C LYS A 452 -16.41 -0.27 -5.23
N ALA A 453 -15.09 -0.20 -5.04
CA ALA A 453 -14.14 -0.93 -5.88
C ALA A 453 -14.36 -2.45 -5.81
N SER A 454 -14.57 -2.99 -4.60
CA SER A 454 -14.83 -4.41 -4.40
C SER A 454 -16.11 -4.86 -5.11
N GLY A 455 -17.20 -4.09 -4.96
CA GLY A 455 -18.46 -4.36 -5.66
C GLY A 455 -18.29 -4.42 -7.17
N GLN A 456 -17.66 -3.41 -7.77
CA GLN A 456 -17.45 -3.34 -9.21
C GLN A 456 -16.53 -4.46 -9.73
N VAL A 457 -15.41 -4.74 -9.05
CA VAL A 457 -14.49 -5.83 -9.43
C VAL A 457 -15.20 -7.18 -9.35
N LYS A 458 -16.02 -7.40 -8.32
CA LYS A 458 -16.80 -8.63 -8.15
C LYS A 458 -17.85 -8.79 -9.26
N GLU A 459 -18.59 -7.74 -9.57
CA GLU A 459 -19.61 -7.75 -10.64
C GLU A 459 -19.00 -8.08 -12.00
N VAL A 460 -17.88 -7.43 -12.36
CA VAL A 460 -17.16 -7.73 -13.60
C VAL A 460 -16.63 -9.17 -13.61
N ALA A 461 -16.07 -9.64 -12.51
CA ALA A 461 -15.60 -11.03 -12.40
C ALA A 461 -16.75 -12.04 -12.64
N GLN A 462 -17.93 -11.78 -12.06
CA GLN A 462 -19.11 -12.61 -12.27
C GLN A 462 -19.61 -12.56 -13.72
N ALA A 463 -19.57 -11.40 -14.37
CA ALA A 463 -19.93 -11.26 -15.78
C ALA A 463 -19.00 -12.07 -16.69
N ILE A 464 -17.67 -11.93 -16.52
CA ILE A 464 -16.67 -12.69 -17.29
C ILE A 464 -16.87 -14.19 -17.11
N TYR A 465 -17.06 -14.65 -15.87
CA TYR A 465 -17.32 -16.06 -15.57
C TYR A 465 -18.55 -16.60 -16.30
N ARG A 466 -19.68 -15.87 -16.26
CA ARG A 466 -20.92 -16.27 -16.94
C ARG A 466 -20.73 -16.36 -18.45
N THR A 467 -20.03 -15.38 -19.05
CA THR A 467 -19.71 -15.40 -20.48
C THR A 467 -18.85 -16.60 -20.85
N LYS A 468 -17.79 -16.89 -20.09
CA LYS A 468 -16.93 -18.06 -20.33
C LYS A 468 -17.69 -19.38 -20.18
N LYS A 469 -18.53 -19.52 -19.15
CA LYS A 469 -19.36 -20.71 -18.93
C LYS A 469 -20.38 -20.91 -20.07
N ALA A 470 -20.99 -19.84 -20.58
CA ALA A 470 -21.86 -19.93 -21.76
C ALA A 470 -21.08 -20.39 -23.00
N GLN A 471 -19.88 -19.84 -23.25
CA GLN A 471 -19.02 -20.25 -24.36
C GLN A 471 -18.60 -21.73 -24.28
N GLN A 472 -18.30 -22.23 -23.07
CA GLN A 472 -17.99 -23.64 -22.81
C GLN A 472 -19.17 -24.57 -23.12
N GLN A 473 -20.40 -24.13 -22.84
CA GLN A 473 -21.62 -24.92 -23.03
C GLN A 473 -22.12 -24.90 -24.47
N GLU A 474 -21.96 -23.78 -25.18
CA GLU A 474 -22.52 -23.57 -26.52
C GLU A 474 -21.57 -23.94 -27.66
N ASN A 475 -20.26 -24.01 -27.43
CA ASN A 475 -19.28 -24.26 -28.49
C ASN A 475 -18.50 -25.57 -28.26
N PRO A 476 -18.82 -26.68 -28.97
CA PRO A 476 -18.06 -27.93 -28.91
C PRO A 476 -16.57 -27.76 -29.25
N SER A 477 -16.24 -26.71 -30.01
CA SER A 477 -14.88 -26.36 -30.39
C SER A 477 -14.04 -25.81 -29.22
N TYR A 478 -14.68 -25.38 -28.13
CA TYR A 478 -14.01 -24.87 -26.93
C TYR A 478 -13.05 -25.92 -26.34
N TRP A 479 -13.43 -27.20 -26.38
CA TRP A 479 -12.65 -28.29 -25.83
C TRP A 479 -11.61 -28.85 -26.81
N ILE A 480 -11.57 -28.36 -28.06
CA ILE A 480 -10.61 -28.84 -29.05
C ILE A 480 -9.19 -28.37 -28.65
N GLY A 481 -8.32 -29.33 -28.34
CA GLY A 481 -6.95 -29.10 -27.89
C GLY A 481 -6.74 -29.27 -26.38
N PHE A 482 -7.81 -29.46 -25.60
CA PHE A 482 -7.72 -29.79 -24.17
C PHE A 482 -7.65 -31.31 -23.96
N THR A 483 -6.81 -31.74 -23.02
CA THR A 483 -6.80 -33.12 -22.53
C THR A 483 -8.02 -33.38 -21.65
N GLN A 484 -8.47 -34.63 -21.56
CA GLN A 484 -9.63 -35.00 -20.74
C GLN A 484 -9.48 -34.60 -19.26
N GLU A 485 -8.26 -34.64 -18.71
CA GLU A 485 -7.96 -34.14 -17.35
C GLU A 485 -8.13 -32.63 -17.23
N GLN A 486 -7.71 -31.85 -18.22
CA GLN A 486 -7.90 -30.39 -18.21
C GLN A 486 -9.38 -30.01 -18.33
N ILE A 487 -10.16 -30.76 -19.11
CA ILE A 487 -11.62 -30.57 -19.22
C ILE A 487 -12.27 -30.80 -17.85
N ILE A 488 -11.96 -31.93 -17.20
CA ILE A 488 -12.53 -32.29 -15.88
C ILE A 488 -12.08 -31.30 -14.80
N SER A 489 -10.79 -30.90 -14.80
CA SER A 489 -10.25 -29.92 -13.85
C SER A 489 -10.90 -28.55 -14.01
N SER A 490 -11.08 -28.07 -15.24
CA SER A 490 -11.76 -26.80 -15.53
C SER A 490 -13.20 -26.80 -15.04
N MET A 491 -13.95 -27.88 -15.31
CA MET A 491 -15.35 -28.01 -14.87
C MET A 491 -15.46 -28.08 -13.34
N ALA A 492 -14.57 -28.81 -12.66
CA ALA A 492 -14.55 -28.93 -11.21
C ALA A 492 -14.14 -27.62 -10.52
N ALA A 493 -13.17 -26.89 -11.08
CA ALA A 493 -12.79 -25.57 -10.60
C ALA A 493 -13.96 -24.59 -10.68
N ASP A 494 -14.70 -24.58 -11.79
CA ASP A 494 -15.80 -23.65 -12.04
C ASP A 494 -16.96 -23.75 -11.04
N ASP A 495 -17.32 -24.95 -10.56
CA ASP A 495 -18.41 -25.13 -9.61
C ASP A 495 -18.05 -24.74 -8.16
N GLY A 496 -16.78 -24.89 -7.74
CA GLY A 496 -16.33 -24.43 -6.41
C GLY A 496 -16.34 -22.90 -6.26
N ILE A 497 -16.16 -22.16 -7.35
CA ILE A 497 -15.96 -20.70 -7.33
C ILE A 497 -17.25 -19.92 -7.04
N MET A 498 -18.38 -20.34 -7.60
CA MET A 498 -19.66 -19.67 -7.35
C MET A 498 -20.12 -19.86 -5.90
N GLY A 499 -19.76 -20.99 -5.27
CA GLY A 499 -19.95 -21.18 -3.84
C GLY A 499 -19.17 -20.16 -3.02
N GLU A 500 -17.88 -19.99 -3.33
CA GLU A 500 -16.93 -19.15 -2.57
C GLU A 500 -17.10 -17.64 -2.79
N ILE A 501 -17.31 -17.17 -4.03
CA ILE A 501 -17.58 -15.75 -4.32
C ILE A 501 -18.88 -15.28 -3.65
N ASN A 502 -19.83 -16.19 -3.46
CA ASN A 502 -21.07 -15.93 -2.72
C ASN A 502 -20.91 -16.09 -1.20
N THR A 503 -19.89 -16.81 -0.70
CA THR A 503 -19.64 -16.97 0.75
C THR A 503 -18.59 -16.00 1.32
N ILE A 504 -17.83 -15.26 0.51
CA ILE A 504 -16.97 -14.14 0.95
C ILE A 504 -17.80 -12.86 1.28
N LEU A 505 -19.12 -13.00 1.42
CA LEU A 505 -20.00 -12.02 2.07
C LEU A 505 -19.72 -11.97 3.59
#